data_AF-A0A2S5G7H1-F1
#
_entry.id   AF-A0A2S5G7H1-F1
#
_cell.length_a   1.000
_cell.length_b   1.000
_cell.length_c   1.000
_cell.angle_alpha   90.00
_cell.angle_beta   90.00
_cell.angle_gamma   90.00
#
_symmetry.space_group_name_H-M   'P 1'
#
loop_
_entity.id
_entity.type
_entity.pdbx_description
1 polymer ?
#
loop_
_entity_poly.entity_id
_entity_poly.type
_entity_poly.pdbx_seq_one_letter_code
_entity_poly.pdbx_strand_id
1 'polypeptide(L)'
;MSLPNIPNITPVISLDRCETLNLLLSSIAMEEIALSHILNAEGEKLQLFLKTCPKHLDDFLLINESINKTLRTIVRSQLLLEMKLEDAADLAKKSDCFPHRCYDDRKKCKKTPCKESTHPCKEKECKGCMYCGKKTLH
;
A
#
# COMPACT_ATOMS: atom_id res chain seq x y z
N MET A 1 29.58 -4.34 33.58
CA MET A 1 28.25 -4.79 33.16
C MET A 1 28.32 -5.09 31.67
N SER A 2 28.18 -6.35 31.25
CA SER A 2 28.21 -6.74 29.83
C SER A 2 26.83 -6.54 29.21
N LEU A 3 26.78 -5.87 28.05
CA LEU A 3 25.57 -5.70 27.26
C LEU A 3 25.01 -7.07 26.83
N PRO A 4 23.68 -7.29 26.81
CA PRO A 4 23.10 -8.55 26.32
C PRO A 4 23.50 -8.80 24.86
N ASN A 5 23.95 -10.02 24.55
CA ASN A 5 24.30 -10.43 23.20
C ASN A 5 23.00 -10.76 22.45
N ILE A 6 22.46 -9.78 21.73
CA ILE A 6 21.27 -9.96 20.90
C ILE A 6 21.69 -10.82 19.69
N PRO A 7 21.04 -11.98 19.45
CA PRO A 7 21.39 -12.83 18.32
C PRO A 7 21.22 -12.07 17.01
N ASN A 8 22.20 -12.19 16.11
CA ASN A 8 22.14 -11.61 14.78
C ASN A 8 21.07 -12.36 13.96
N ILE A 9 19.88 -11.76 13.88
CA ILE A 9 18.83 -12.19 12.97
C ILE A 9 19.05 -11.50 11.63
N THR A 10 19.45 -12.25 10.61
CA THR A 10 19.37 -11.81 9.22
C THR A 10 17.99 -12.18 8.67
N PRO A 11 17.00 -11.27 8.63
CA PRO A 11 15.72 -11.56 8.03
C PRO A 11 15.96 -11.85 6.54
N VAL A 12 15.61 -13.05 6.09
CA VAL A 12 15.57 -13.39 4.67
C VAL A 12 14.31 -12.76 4.10
N ILE A 13 14.39 -11.48 3.73
CA ILE A 13 13.28 -10.75 3.11
C ILE A 13 13.36 -11.04 1.60
N SER A 14 12.52 -11.96 1.12
CA SER A 14 12.43 -12.32 -0.29
C SER A 14 11.37 -11.48 -1.02
N LEU A 15 11.41 -10.17 -0.86
CA LEU A 15 10.52 -9.26 -1.59
C LEU A 15 11.28 -8.54 -2.69
N ASP A 16 10.65 -8.48 -3.87
CA ASP A 16 11.12 -7.59 -4.92
C ASP A 16 10.77 -6.12 -4.61
N ARG A 17 11.50 -5.18 -5.23
CA ARG A 17 11.28 -3.73 -5.05
C ARG A 17 9.85 -3.35 -5.42
N CYS A 18 9.26 -3.96 -6.43
CA CYS A 18 7.88 -3.66 -6.86
C CYS A 18 6.84 -4.21 -5.90
N GLU A 19 7.05 -5.41 -5.36
CA GLU A 19 6.20 -5.98 -4.33
C GLU A 19 6.22 -5.11 -3.06
N THR A 20 7.40 -4.63 -2.68
CA THR A 20 7.57 -3.73 -1.52
C THR A 20 6.82 -2.41 -1.72
N LEU A 21 6.86 -1.82 -2.92
CA LEU A 21 6.11 -0.60 -3.23
C LEU A 21 4.60 -0.82 -3.18
N ASN A 22 4.11 -1.95 -3.71
CA ASN A 22 2.69 -2.31 -3.61
C ASN A 22 2.24 -2.48 -2.15
N LEU A 23 3.07 -3.10 -1.31
CA LEU A 23 2.78 -3.21 0.12
C LEU A 23 2.79 -1.85 0.83
N LEU A 24 3.72 -0.95 0.47
CA LEU A 24 3.73 0.42 1.01
C LEU A 24 2.46 1.18 0.63
N LEU A 25 2.07 1.16 -0.65
CA LEU A 25 0.84 1.79 -1.11
C LEU A 25 -0.40 1.18 -0.44
N SER A 26 -0.42 -0.15 -0.27
CA SER A 26 -1.49 -0.85 0.45
C SER A 26 -1.55 -0.44 1.92
N SER A 27 -0.40 -0.25 2.57
CA SER A 27 -0.30 0.23 3.95
C SER A 27 -0.89 1.64 4.09
N ILE A 28 -0.59 2.55 3.15
CA ILE A 28 -1.18 3.90 3.14
C ILE A 28 -2.69 3.82 2.96
N ALA A 29 -3.16 3.01 2.01
CA ALA A 29 -4.59 2.80 1.78
C ALA A 29 -5.32 2.21 3.00
N MET A 30 -4.69 1.28 3.74
CA MET A 30 -5.24 0.74 4.98
C MET A 30 -5.33 1.80 6.09
N GLU A 31 -4.34 2.69 6.18
CA GLU A 31 -4.35 3.81 7.12
C GLU A 31 -5.48 4.81 6.79
N GLU A 32 -5.71 5.13 5.50
CA GLU A 32 -6.86 5.91 5.03
C GLU A 32 -8.20 5.27 5.40
N ILE A 33 -8.35 3.96 5.17
CA ILE A 33 -9.57 3.22 5.52
C ILE A 33 -9.81 3.30 7.04
N ALA A 34 -8.76 3.12 7.85
CA ALA A 34 -8.87 3.23 9.30
C ALA A 34 -9.32 4.63 9.75
N LEU A 35 -8.79 5.71 9.14
CA LEU A 35 -9.21 7.08 9.42
C LEU A 35 -10.69 7.31 9.04
N SER A 36 -11.16 6.72 7.95
CA SER A 36 -12.57 6.79 7.54
C SER A 36 -13.51 6.15 8.57
N HIS A 37 -13.11 5.02 9.17
CA HIS A 37 -13.88 4.37 10.22
C HIS A 37 -13.94 5.22 11.50
N ILE A 38 -12.84 5.89 11.87
CA ILE A 38 -12.84 6.81 13.01
C ILE A 38 -13.80 7.97 12.74
N LEU A 39 -13.77 8.55 11.53
CA LEU A 39 -14.66 9.65 11.16
C LEU A 39 -16.14 9.23 11.20
N ASN A 40 -16.46 8.02 10.73
CA ASN A 40 -17.80 7.47 10.85
C ASN A 40 -18.22 7.26 12.30
N ALA A 41 -17.34 6.70 13.14
CA ALA A 41 -17.60 6.49 14.56
C ALA A 41 -17.85 7.81 15.31
N GLU A 42 -17.13 8.88 14.96
CA GLU A 42 -17.37 10.22 15.48
C GLU A 42 -18.76 10.77 15.06
N GLY A 43 -19.19 10.48 13.83
CA GLY A 43 -20.53 10.78 13.35
C GLY A 43 -21.63 10.03 14.11
N GLU A 44 -21.45 8.72 14.30
CA GLU A 44 -22.37 7.87 15.08
C GLU A 44 -22.44 8.32 16.54
N LYS A 45 -21.29 8.68 17.14
CA LYS A 45 -21.20 9.25 18.48
C LYS A 45 -22.06 10.52 18.60
N LEU A 46 -21.95 11.44 17.63
CA LEU A 46 -22.76 12.66 17.62
C LEU A 46 -24.25 12.36 17.46
N GLN A 47 -24.62 11.45 16.54
CA GLN A 47 -26.01 11.04 16.36
C GLN A 47 -26.60 10.41 17.63
N LEU A 48 -25.85 9.54 18.29
CA LEU A 48 -26.26 8.92 19.55
C LEU A 48 -26.42 9.96 20.66
N PHE A 49 -25.47 10.90 20.77
CA PHE A 49 -25.56 12.01 21.71
C PHE A 49 -26.83 12.84 21.50
N LEU A 50 -27.16 13.20 20.26
CA LEU A 50 -28.39 13.94 19.95
C LEU A 50 -29.65 13.15 20.31
N LYS A 51 -29.65 11.82 20.10
CA LYS A 51 -30.77 10.94 20.50
C LYS A 51 -30.96 10.87 22.02
N THR A 52 -29.93 11.12 22.81
CA THR A 52 -30.01 11.11 24.28
C THR A 52 -30.65 12.37 24.87
N CYS A 53 -31.01 13.36 24.03
CA CYS A 53 -31.64 14.63 24.42
C CYS A 53 -30.91 15.31 25.60
N PRO A 54 -29.67 15.79 25.39
CA PRO A 54 -28.89 16.48 26.42
C PRO A 54 -29.65 17.71 26.90
N LYS A 55 -29.61 17.95 28.22
CA LYS A 55 -30.39 19.03 28.86
C LYS A 55 -29.62 20.33 28.99
N HIS A 56 -28.29 20.28 28.96
CA HIS A 56 -27.43 21.41 29.23
C HIS A 56 -26.63 21.80 27.99
N LEU A 57 -26.50 23.11 27.76
CA LEU A 57 -25.67 23.65 26.67
C LEU A 57 -24.21 23.18 26.78
N ASP A 58 -23.71 23.02 28.00
CA ASP A 58 -22.33 22.57 28.26
C ASP A 58 -22.06 21.18 27.68
N ASP A 59 -23.04 20.27 27.68
CA ASP A 59 -22.91 18.94 27.08
C ASP A 59 -22.65 19.05 25.56
N PHE A 60 -23.32 20.01 24.88
CA PHE A 60 -23.13 20.26 23.45
C PHE A 60 -21.75 20.86 23.15
N LEU A 61 -21.27 21.76 24.01
CA LEU A 61 -19.95 22.36 23.85
C LEU A 61 -18.86 21.31 24.05
N LEU A 62 -19.00 20.45 25.06
CA LEU A 62 -18.03 19.39 25.35
C LEU A 62 -17.95 18.35 24.22
N ILE A 63 -19.09 17.87 23.70
CA ILE A 63 -19.07 16.91 22.59
C ILE A 63 -18.50 17.54 21.32
N ASN A 64 -18.84 18.80 21.03
CA ASN A 64 -18.33 19.51 19.86
C ASN A 64 -16.82 19.75 19.98
N GLU A 65 -16.32 20.12 21.15
CA GLU A 65 -14.88 20.27 21.39
C GLU A 65 -14.15 18.93 21.22
N SER A 66 -14.72 17.84 21.74
CA SER A 66 -14.20 16.47 21.58
C SER A 66 -14.08 16.10 20.10
N ILE A 67 -15.15 16.24 19.32
CA ILE A 67 -15.17 15.94 17.88
C ILE A 67 -14.16 16.82 17.14
N ASN A 68 -14.11 18.12 17.43
CA ASN A 68 -13.15 19.03 16.79
C ASN A 68 -11.69 18.65 17.08
N LYS A 69 -11.38 18.17 18.30
CA LYS A 69 -10.04 17.66 18.63
C LYS A 69 -9.70 16.41 17.80
N THR A 70 -10.65 15.49 17.64
CA THR A 70 -10.47 14.30 16.80
C THR A 70 -10.27 14.69 15.34
N LEU A 71 -11.13 15.56 14.78
CA LEU A 71 -11.01 16.03 13.39
C LEU A 71 -9.67 16.74 13.12
N ARG A 72 -9.20 17.60 14.03
CA ARG A 72 -7.87 18.23 13.92
C ARG A 72 -6.75 17.20 13.90
N THR A 73 -6.91 16.09 14.62
CA THR A 73 -5.92 15.01 14.64
C THR A 73 -5.94 14.24 13.33
N ILE A 74 -7.13 13.91 12.81
CA ILE A 74 -7.30 13.26 11.51
C ILE A 74 -6.68 14.10 10.39
N VAL A 75 -6.91 15.42 10.36
CA VAL A 75 -6.33 16.30 9.34
C VAL A 75 -4.79 16.28 9.38
N ARG A 76 -4.18 16.24 10.58
CA ARG A 76 -2.72 16.11 10.71
C ARG A 76 -2.21 14.76 10.20
N SER A 77 -2.95 13.69 10.49
CA SER A 77 -2.64 12.37 9.92
C SER A 77 -2.76 12.41 8.40
N GLN A 78 -3.82 12.99 7.84
CA GLN A 78 -4.03 13.11 6.39
C GLN A 78 -2.85 13.79 5.69
N LEU A 79 -2.33 14.88 6.27
CA LEU A 79 -1.12 15.55 5.76
C LEU A 79 0.10 14.62 5.78
N LEU A 80 0.26 13.81 6.83
CA LEU A 80 1.34 12.82 6.89
C LEU A 80 1.17 11.69 5.87
N LEU A 81 -0.07 11.22 5.64
CA LEU A 81 -0.36 10.21 4.62
C LEU A 81 -0.11 10.75 3.21
N GLU A 82 -0.45 12.01 2.95
CA GLU A 82 -0.16 12.70 1.69
C GLU A 82 1.35 12.73 1.42
N MET A 83 2.16 13.15 2.40
CA MET A 83 3.62 13.11 2.28
C MET A 83 4.16 11.68 2.03
N LYS A 84 3.66 10.68 2.77
CA LYS A 84 4.05 9.26 2.55
C LYS A 84 3.70 8.80 1.14
N LEU A 85 2.53 9.22 0.62
CA LEU A 85 2.06 8.85 -0.71
C LEU A 85 2.90 9.50 -1.80
N GLU A 86 3.26 10.78 -1.65
CA GLU A 86 4.17 11.50 -2.55
C GLU A 86 5.52 10.80 -2.62
N ASP A 87 6.11 10.48 -1.47
CA ASP A 87 7.38 9.74 -1.39
C ASP A 87 7.29 8.36 -2.05
N ALA A 88 6.23 7.60 -1.76
CA ALA A 88 6.00 6.28 -2.36
C ALA A 88 5.79 6.37 -3.87
N ALA A 89 5.06 7.37 -4.36
CA ALA A 89 4.82 7.61 -5.78
C ALA A 89 6.12 7.99 -6.50
N ASP A 90 6.98 8.80 -5.88
CA ASP A 90 8.27 9.16 -6.45
C ASP A 90 9.25 7.99 -6.47
N LEU A 91 9.22 7.12 -5.45
CA LEU A 91 9.96 5.86 -5.46
C LEU A 91 9.46 4.91 -6.57
N ALA A 92 8.15 4.88 -6.80
CA ALA A 92 7.53 4.10 -7.86
C ALA A 92 7.90 4.58 -9.26
N LYS A 93 8.02 5.91 -9.48
CA LYS A 93 8.52 6.47 -10.74
C LYS A 93 9.98 6.12 -11.03
N LYS A 94 10.81 6.08 -9.98
CA LYS A 94 12.25 5.76 -10.08
C LYS A 94 12.51 4.26 -10.26
N SER A 95 11.60 3.43 -9.80
CA SER A 95 11.66 2.00 -10.06
C SER A 95 11.10 1.69 -11.45
N ASP A 96 11.80 0.88 -12.23
CA ASP A 96 11.25 0.24 -13.44
C ASP A 96 10.24 -0.85 -13.08
N CYS A 97 9.29 -0.54 -12.18
CA CYS A 97 8.17 -1.39 -11.81
C CYS A 97 7.10 -1.31 -12.90
N PHE A 98 7.47 -1.78 -14.09
CA PHE A 98 6.49 -2.03 -15.11
C PHE A 98 5.69 -3.25 -14.66
N PRO A 99 4.35 -3.14 -14.56
CA PRO A 99 3.56 -4.36 -14.58
C PRO A 99 4.03 -5.10 -15.83
N HIS A 100 4.42 -6.37 -15.67
CA HIS A 100 4.56 -7.25 -16.83
C HIS A 100 3.20 -7.30 -17.50
N ARG A 101 2.93 -6.32 -18.36
CA ARG A 101 1.97 -6.48 -19.43
C ARG A 101 2.66 -7.52 -20.29
N CYS A 102 2.25 -8.78 -20.11
CA CYS A 102 2.14 -9.68 -21.24
C CYS A 102 1.15 -8.99 -22.19
N TYR A 103 1.64 -7.99 -22.91
CA TYR A 103 0.87 -7.29 -23.89
C TYR A 103 0.63 -8.36 -24.95
N ASP A 104 -0.64 -8.73 -25.10
CA ASP A 104 -1.13 -9.60 -26.16
C ASP A 104 -1.07 -8.84 -27.48
N ASP A 105 0.14 -8.39 -27.80
CA ASP A 105 0.44 -7.63 -28.97
C ASP A 105 1.12 -8.60 -29.91
N ARG A 106 0.35 -8.99 -30.92
CA ARG A 106 0.81 -9.66 -32.13
C ARG A 106 1.77 -8.76 -32.93
N LYS A 107 2.77 -8.16 -32.27
CA LYS A 107 3.81 -7.32 -32.85
C LYS A 107 5.16 -7.72 -32.27
N LYS A 108 5.67 -8.81 -32.85
CA LYS A 108 7.09 -9.15 -32.99
C LYS A 108 7.88 -9.12 -31.67
N CYS A 109 7.93 -10.27 -30.98
CA CYS A 109 9.09 -10.63 -30.18
C CYS A 109 10.34 -10.35 -31.02
N LYS A 110 11.11 -9.31 -30.65
CA LYS A 110 12.41 -9.06 -31.28
C LYS A 110 13.28 -10.27 -30.95
N LYS A 111 14.07 -10.73 -31.93
CA LYS A 111 15.03 -11.86 -31.83
C LYS A 111 16.21 -11.54 -30.90
N THR A 112 16.00 -10.82 -29.80
CA THR A 112 16.98 -10.71 -28.74
C THR A 112 16.85 -11.96 -27.89
N PRO A 113 17.92 -12.77 -27.75
CA PRO A 113 17.90 -13.84 -26.77
C PRO A 113 17.57 -13.20 -25.42
N CYS A 114 16.67 -13.81 -24.66
CA CYS A 114 16.37 -13.39 -23.30
C CYS A 114 17.65 -13.51 -22.48
N LYS A 115 18.48 -12.46 -22.50
CA LYS A 115 19.63 -12.32 -21.62
C LYS A 115 19.12 -11.69 -20.34
N GLU A 116 19.27 -12.46 -19.28
CA GLU A 116 19.27 -12.05 -17.88
C GLU A 116 17.91 -11.62 -17.29
N SER A 117 17.29 -12.61 -16.63
CA SER A 117 16.73 -12.58 -15.26
C SER A 117 15.82 -11.44 -14.79
N THR A 118 15.47 -10.48 -15.62
CA THR A 118 14.61 -9.33 -15.30
C THR A 118 13.15 -9.55 -15.72
N HIS A 119 12.82 -10.74 -16.25
CA HIS A 119 11.44 -11.18 -16.46
C HIS A 119 11.09 -12.26 -15.42
N PRO A 120 10.27 -11.96 -14.39
CA PRO A 120 9.64 -12.95 -13.53
C PRO A 120 8.44 -13.56 -14.28
N CYS A 121 8.67 -14.18 -15.43
CA CYS A 121 7.70 -15.11 -16.01
C CYS A 121 7.84 -16.45 -15.28
N LYS A 122 7.41 -16.49 -14.02
CA LYS A 122 7.38 -17.71 -13.19
C LYS A 122 6.11 -18.54 -13.38
N GLU A 123 5.27 -18.23 -14.37
CA GLU A 123 4.19 -19.11 -14.80
C GLU A 123 4.55 -19.76 -16.13
N LYS A 124 4.53 -21.10 -16.14
CA LYS A 124 4.87 -21.97 -17.28
C LYS A 124 3.92 -21.86 -18.48
N GLU A 125 3.02 -20.89 -18.50
CA GLU A 125 1.99 -20.77 -19.53
C GLU A 125 2.02 -19.42 -20.24
N CYS A 126 3.19 -19.02 -20.77
CA CYS A 126 3.21 -18.18 -21.97
C CYS A 126 2.71 -18.99 -23.18
N LYS A 127 1.43 -19.37 -23.19
CA LYS A 127 0.77 -19.97 -24.37
C LYS A 127 0.64 -18.90 -25.43
N GLY A 128 1.67 -18.77 -26.28
CA GLY A 128 1.68 -17.83 -27.40
C GLY A 128 3.05 -17.34 -27.85
N CYS A 129 4.11 -17.51 -27.05
CA CYS A 129 5.47 -17.13 -27.48
C CYS A 129 6.13 -18.27 -28.28
N MET A 130 6.22 -18.11 -29.61
CA MET A 130 6.82 -19.08 -30.54
C MET A 130 8.31 -19.40 -30.25
N TYR A 131 8.97 -18.60 -29.39
CA TYR A 131 10.36 -18.79 -28.97
C TYR A 131 10.52 -19.44 -27.59
N CYS A 132 9.45 -19.53 -26.78
CA CYS A 132 9.53 -20.10 -25.42
C CYS A 132 9.26 -21.63 -25.38
N GLY A 133 8.97 -22.24 -26.54
CA GLY A 133 8.56 -23.64 -26.67
C GLY A 133 9.54 -24.57 -27.40
N LYS A 134 10.83 -24.22 -27.55
CA LYS A 134 11.83 -25.14 -28.11
C LYS A 134 12.94 -25.44 -27.11
N LYS A 135 12.61 -26.19 -26.05
CA LYS A 135 13.56 -27.19 -25.55
C LYS A 135 13.44 -28.40 -26.49
N THR A 136 14.24 -28.40 -27.55
CA THR A 136 14.53 -29.62 -28.30
C THR A 136 15.18 -30.61 -27.34
N LEU A 137 14.64 -31.83 -27.31
CA LEU A 137 15.27 -33.01 -26.71
C LEU A 137 16.74 -33.10 -27.13
N HIS A 138 17.61 -33.33 -26.16
CA HIS A 138 18.74 -34.27 -26.24
C HIS A 138 19.09 -34.72 -24.82
#